data_AF-A0A7X7AZM0-F1
#
_entry.id   AF-A0A7X7AZM0-F1
#
_cell.length_a   1.000
_cell.length_b   1.000
_cell.length_c   1.000
_cell.angle_alpha   90.00
_cell.angle_beta   90.00
_cell.angle_gamma   90.00
#
_symmetry.space_group_name_H-M   'P 1'
#
loop_
_entity.id
_entity.type
_entity.pdbx_description
1 polymer ?
#
loop_
_entity_poly.entity_id
_entity_poly.type
_entity_poly.pdbx_seq_one_letter_code
_entity_poly.pdbx_strand_id
1 'polypeptide(L)'
;MSHVARVGLILTIAAVLLGGGFYVLAGGYARMNSYTLSVVFENALGLQRGSKVRMAGVDIGMVDDISLDPENRARLKLVIDRRYRIPEGSKFTIATGALIGEKYLEILPARSSRHLESGSVIEGPSQVQKPFQVEEVGRQVERLLGDIQGITQSLDTMLGNPALQQGVLQSVENLARTTARTEQLIQGAQQTLLRNQAHVDKTMANLALASSELRGAIAEVRTAVKNPELQGNVLETTASLRTAAERLDAAVQDVREVTSDPDVARNLKETAQNLSETTANARDVTERMSRILGSGVPRVTVNLPRPKFQSGTRVWVETAGSGAGNIRTDLMVNVPTGATSGLRLGLYDFTEGNKLVAQRLHWLDPKTAMRYGIYGGHPGIGVDYDASTRLSLAADLYHPKFPRLDLRGRYFYSNDFGLVFGVDGVLRKPRAIVGLQWRQ
;
A
#
# COMPACT_ATOMS: atom_id res chain seq x y z
N MET A 1 -42.64 43.48 13.61
CA MET A 1 -42.24 42.05 13.69
C MET A 1 -41.03 41.91 14.61
N SER A 2 -41.12 41.05 15.62
CA SER A 2 -40.01 40.75 16.54
C SER A 2 -38.80 40.21 15.76
N HIS A 3 -37.58 40.39 16.29
CA HIS A 3 -36.38 39.83 15.65
C HIS A 3 -36.49 38.31 15.43
N VAL A 4 -37.12 37.61 16.37
CA VAL A 4 -37.42 36.16 16.28
C VAL A 4 -38.31 35.84 15.08
N ALA A 5 -39.36 36.62 14.82
CA ALA A 5 -40.25 36.40 13.68
C ALA A 5 -39.56 36.66 12.32
N ARG A 6 -38.63 37.62 12.26
CA ARG A 6 -37.85 37.89 11.05
C ARG A 6 -36.84 36.77 10.76
N VAL A 7 -36.15 36.28 11.79
CA VAL A 7 -35.21 35.15 11.67
C VAL A 7 -35.93 33.87 11.28
N GLY A 8 -37.09 33.59 11.91
CA GLY A 8 -37.92 32.43 11.55
C GLY A 8 -38.40 32.45 10.10
N LEU A 9 -38.81 33.62 9.59
CA LEU A 9 -39.25 33.77 8.21
C LEU A 9 -38.10 33.55 7.21
N ILE A 10 -36.91 34.11 7.48
CA ILE A 10 -35.74 33.96 6.61
C ILE A 10 -35.30 32.49 6.56
N LEU A 11 -35.27 31.79 7.69
CA LEU A 11 -34.92 30.37 7.74
C LEU A 11 -35.93 29.51 6.98
N THR A 12 -37.22 29.84 7.08
CA THR A 12 -38.28 29.11 6.36
C THR A 12 -38.17 29.33 4.85
N ILE A 13 -37.96 30.57 4.40
CA ILE A 13 -37.76 30.89 2.98
C ILE A 13 -36.49 30.23 2.44
N ALA A 14 -35.39 30.26 3.20
CA ALA A 14 -34.14 29.59 2.83
C ALA A 14 -34.33 28.07 2.73
N ALA A 15 -35.06 27.44 3.66
CA ALA A 15 -35.36 26.01 3.61
C ALA A 15 -36.25 25.65 2.41
N VAL A 16 -37.23 26.48 2.06
CA VAL A 16 -38.09 26.29 0.87
C VAL A 16 -37.30 26.50 -0.42
N LEU A 17 -36.45 27.51 -0.51
CA LEU A 17 -35.61 27.76 -1.69
C LEU A 17 -34.53 26.70 -1.88
N LEU A 18 -33.92 26.23 -0.78
CA LEU A 18 -32.97 25.11 -0.83
C LEU A 18 -33.70 23.81 -1.19
N GLY A 19 -34.86 23.53 -0.59
CA GLY A 19 -35.68 22.37 -0.93
C GLY A 19 -36.16 22.38 -2.39
N GLY A 20 -36.63 23.53 -2.88
CA GLY A 20 -37.09 23.72 -4.26
C GLY A 20 -35.94 23.71 -5.28
N GLY A 21 -34.86 24.42 -5.02
CA GLY A 21 -33.65 24.40 -5.85
C GLY A 21 -33.04 23.01 -5.93
N PHE A 22 -33.05 22.28 -4.80
CA PHE A 22 -32.63 20.90 -4.77
C PHE A 22 -33.60 19.96 -5.50
N TYR A 23 -34.92 20.15 -5.42
CA TYR A 23 -35.91 19.38 -6.20
C TYR A 23 -35.68 19.53 -7.73
N VAL A 24 -35.34 20.73 -8.18
CA VAL A 24 -35.03 21.01 -9.59
C VAL A 24 -33.68 20.39 -10.00
N LEU A 25 -32.64 20.56 -9.19
CA LEU A 25 -31.30 19.98 -9.42
C LEU A 25 -31.29 18.44 -9.32
N ALA A 26 -32.21 17.87 -8.56
CA ALA A 26 -32.43 16.43 -8.37
C ALA A 26 -33.16 15.72 -9.52
N GLY A 27 -33.34 16.38 -10.65
CA GLY A 27 -33.90 15.76 -11.85
C GLY A 27 -35.43 15.69 -11.88
N GLY A 28 -36.16 16.60 -11.23
CA GLY A 28 -37.59 16.77 -11.46
C GLY A 28 -37.93 16.91 -12.97
N TYR A 29 -37.03 17.52 -13.75
CA TYR A 29 -37.12 17.62 -15.21
C TYR A 29 -36.88 16.28 -15.94
N ALA A 30 -36.04 15.39 -15.40
CA ALA A 30 -35.68 14.12 -16.04
C ALA A 30 -36.84 13.10 -16.04
N ARG A 31 -37.79 13.21 -15.10
CA ARG A 31 -38.93 12.29 -15.02
C ARG A 31 -39.97 12.56 -16.12
N MET A 32 -40.09 13.81 -16.61
CA MET A 32 -41.07 14.18 -17.64
C MET A 32 -40.73 13.65 -19.05
N ASN A 33 -39.46 13.38 -19.35
CA ASN A 33 -39.03 12.89 -20.66
C ASN A 33 -38.45 11.46 -20.61
N SER A 34 -39.15 10.56 -19.90
CA SER A 34 -38.75 9.16 -19.75
C SER A 34 -39.86 8.20 -20.20
N TYR A 35 -39.51 6.93 -20.36
CA TYR A 35 -40.46 5.84 -20.59
C TYR A 35 -40.13 4.68 -19.65
N THR A 36 -41.12 3.83 -19.39
CA THR A 36 -40.99 2.75 -18.40
C THR A 36 -40.87 1.39 -19.06
N LEU A 37 -40.04 0.51 -18.48
CA LEU A 37 -39.96 -0.90 -18.84
C LEU A 37 -40.10 -1.74 -17.57
N SER A 38 -40.62 -2.96 -17.68
CA SER A 38 -40.63 -3.91 -16.58
C SER A 38 -39.76 -5.11 -16.93
N VAL A 39 -38.92 -5.54 -15.99
CA VAL A 39 -38.07 -6.73 -16.17
C VAL A 39 -38.28 -7.66 -15.00
N VAL A 40 -38.54 -8.94 -15.27
CA VAL A 40 -38.76 -9.96 -14.24
C VAL A 40 -37.52 -10.85 -14.13
N PHE A 41 -37.04 -11.08 -12.92
CA PHE A 41 -35.92 -11.97 -12.61
C PHE A 41 -36.33 -12.95 -11.52
N GLU A 42 -35.77 -14.16 -11.53
CA GLU A 42 -35.93 -15.12 -10.42
C GLU A 42 -35.46 -14.54 -9.07
N ASN A 43 -34.40 -13.72 -9.09
CA ASN A 43 -33.88 -13.06 -7.90
C ASN A 43 -33.26 -11.69 -8.26
N ALA A 44 -33.57 -10.66 -7.47
CA ALA A 44 -33.02 -9.31 -7.64
C ALA A 44 -31.54 -9.17 -7.19
N LEU A 45 -30.94 -10.18 -6.56
CA LEU A 45 -29.53 -10.23 -6.16
C LEU A 45 -29.03 -8.99 -5.38
N GLY A 46 -29.86 -8.45 -4.50
CA GLY A 46 -29.53 -7.25 -3.72
C GLY A 46 -29.56 -5.93 -4.50
N LEU A 47 -30.10 -5.92 -5.73
CA LEU A 47 -30.39 -4.70 -6.48
C LEU A 47 -31.37 -3.84 -5.69
N GLN A 48 -31.13 -2.53 -5.65
CA GLN A 48 -31.91 -1.60 -4.85
C GLN A 48 -32.66 -0.61 -5.73
N ARG A 49 -33.76 -0.06 -5.19
CA ARG A 49 -34.43 1.08 -5.82
C ARG A 49 -33.45 2.24 -5.99
N GLY A 50 -33.38 2.81 -7.18
CA GLY A 50 -32.43 3.86 -7.56
C GLY A 50 -31.12 3.33 -8.14
N SER A 51 -30.91 2.01 -8.19
CA SER A 51 -29.79 1.41 -8.92
C SER A 51 -29.80 1.88 -10.38
N LYS A 52 -28.61 2.13 -10.93
CA LYS A 52 -28.43 2.61 -12.30
C LYS A 52 -28.86 1.54 -13.30
N VAL A 53 -29.39 1.99 -14.43
CA VAL A 53 -29.59 1.15 -15.63
C VAL A 53 -28.59 1.62 -16.69
N ARG A 54 -27.75 0.70 -17.16
CA ARG A 54 -26.68 0.98 -18.11
C ARG A 54 -26.87 0.22 -19.41
N MET A 55 -26.43 0.81 -20.51
CA MET A 55 -26.30 0.15 -21.80
C MET A 55 -24.94 0.50 -22.38
N ALA A 56 -24.15 -0.52 -22.75
CA ALA A 56 -22.77 -0.35 -23.25
C ALA A 56 -21.90 0.58 -22.35
N GLY A 57 -22.04 0.45 -21.02
CA GLY A 57 -21.30 1.27 -20.04
C GLY A 57 -21.87 2.67 -19.77
N VAL A 58 -22.90 3.12 -20.49
CA VAL A 58 -23.51 4.45 -20.32
C VAL A 58 -24.73 4.38 -19.41
N ASP A 59 -24.84 5.29 -18.43
CA ASP A 59 -26.04 5.45 -17.58
C ASP A 59 -27.21 6.00 -18.42
N ILE A 60 -28.22 5.16 -18.71
CA ILE A 60 -29.38 5.53 -19.54
C ILE A 60 -30.69 5.62 -18.75
N GLY A 61 -30.70 5.17 -17.51
CA GLY A 61 -31.90 5.14 -16.67
C GLY A 61 -31.63 4.67 -15.25
N MET A 62 -32.71 4.28 -14.56
CA MET A 62 -32.66 3.79 -13.18
C MET A 62 -33.79 2.81 -12.87
N VAL A 63 -33.61 2.03 -11.81
CA VAL A 63 -34.67 1.20 -11.22
C VAL A 63 -35.59 2.08 -10.37
N ASP A 64 -36.82 2.27 -10.82
CA ASP A 64 -37.84 3.08 -10.16
C ASP A 64 -38.55 2.33 -9.04
N ASP A 65 -38.76 1.01 -9.17
CA ASP A 65 -39.34 0.19 -8.12
C ASP A 65 -38.93 -1.29 -8.26
N ILE A 66 -39.02 -2.02 -7.15
CA ILE A 66 -38.75 -3.45 -7.07
C ILE A 66 -39.88 -4.07 -6.25
N SER A 67 -40.63 -4.99 -6.85
CA SER A 67 -41.75 -5.69 -6.24
C SER A 67 -41.66 -7.18 -6.53
N LEU A 68 -42.48 -7.98 -5.82
CA LEU A 68 -42.72 -9.37 -6.22
C LEU A 68 -43.85 -9.40 -7.24
N ASP A 69 -43.75 -10.31 -8.21
CA ASP A 69 -44.86 -10.66 -9.08
C ASP A 69 -45.70 -11.81 -8.48
N PRO A 70 -46.82 -12.21 -9.12
CA PRO A 70 -47.69 -13.28 -8.60
C PRO A 70 -47.01 -14.64 -8.42
N GLU A 71 -45.87 -14.87 -9.07
CA GLU A 71 -45.08 -16.11 -9.00
C GLU A 71 -43.93 -16.01 -7.98
N ASN A 72 -43.90 -14.95 -7.16
CA ASN A 72 -42.83 -14.60 -6.23
C ASN A 72 -41.47 -14.30 -6.90
N ARG A 73 -41.47 -13.93 -8.18
CA ARG A 73 -40.27 -13.48 -8.89
C ARG A 73 -40.08 -11.97 -8.70
N ALA A 74 -38.85 -11.52 -8.78
CA ALA A 74 -38.52 -10.10 -8.63
C ALA A 74 -38.87 -9.31 -9.89
N ARG A 75 -39.88 -8.44 -9.80
CA ARG A 75 -40.28 -7.50 -10.86
C ARG A 75 -39.63 -6.14 -10.63
N LEU A 76 -38.80 -5.72 -11.58
CA LEU A 76 -38.14 -4.43 -11.60
C LEU A 76 -38.91 -3.48 -12.52
N LYS A 77 -39.29 -2.31 -12.02
CA LYS A 77 -39.80 -1.21 -12.84
C LYS A 77 -38.66 -0.26 -13.15
N LEU A 78 -38.35 -0.10 -14.43
CA LEU A 78 -37.27 0.74 -14.92
C LEU A 78 -37.83 2.03 -15.48
N VAL A 79 -37.07 3.11 -15.32
CA VAL A 79 -37.31 4.40 -15.97
C VAL A 79 -36.10 4.71 -16.84
N ILE A 80 -36.33 4.79 -18.15
CA ILE A 80 -35.32 5.00 -19.18
C ILE A 80 -35.55 6.36 -19.83
N ASP A 81 -34.48 7.12 -20.04
CA ASP A 81 -34.54 8.41 -20.73
C ASP A 81 -34.94 8.20 -22.20
N ARG A 82 -35.94 8.97 -22.68
CA ARG A 82 -36.52 8.82 -24.03
C ARG A 82 -35.52 9.06 -25.16
N ARG A 83 -34.39 9.73 -24.90
CA ARG A 83 -33.32 9.90 -25.91
C ARG A 83 -32.64 8.58 -26.26
N TYR A 84 -32.71 7.57 -25.39
CA TYR A 84 -32.17 6.24 -25.64
C TYR A 84 -33.30 5.30 -26.05
N ARG A 85 -33.09 4.57 -27.14
CA ARG A 85 -34.02 3.54 -27.61
C ARG A 85 -33.35 2.19 -27.47
N ILE A 86 -33.95 1.31 -26.68
CA ILE A 86 -33.43 -0.04 -26.44
C ILE A 86 -33.91 -0.95 -27.58
N PRO A 87 -33.02 -1.58 -28.37
CA PRO A 87 -33.42 -2.52 -29.42
C PRO A 87 -34.21 -3.70 -28.87
N GLU A 88 -35.20 -4.17 -29.62
CA GLU A 88 -35.94 -5.38 -29.29
C GLU A 88 -35.00 -6.61 -29.28
N GLY A 89 -35.19 -7.52 -28.33
CA GLY A 89 -34.30 -8.67 -28.12
C GLY A 89 -33.05 -8.38 -27.30
N SER A 90 -32.87 -7.16 -26.79
CA SER A 90 -31.79 -6.82 -25.85
C SER A 90 -31.88 -7.65 -24.56
N LYS A 91 -30.73 -8.05 -24.02
CA LYS A 91 -30.66 -8.86 -22.79
C LYS A 91 -30.44 -7.96 -21.58
N PHE A 92 -31.14 -8.26 -20.49
CA PHE A 92 -31.05 -7.53 -19.23
C PHE A 92 -30.36 -8.41 -18.20
N THR A 93 -29.31 -7.91 -17.54
CA THR A 93 -28.57 -8.66 -16.52
C THR A 93 -28.28 -7.78 -15.31
N ILE A 94 -28.05 -8.40 -14.16
CA ILE A 94 -27.64 -7.71 -12.93
C ILE A 94 -26.13 -7.84 -12.81
N ALA A 95 -25.44 -6.70 -12.84
CA ALA A 95 -23.99 -6.64 -12.78
C ALA A 95 -23.51 -5.94 -11.49
N THR A 96 -22.25 -6.18 -11.12
CA THR A 96 -21.60 -5.53 -9.97
C THR A 96 -20.71 -4.41 -10.48
N GLY A 97 -20.82 -3.23 -9.87
CA GLY A 97 -20.00 -2.06 -10.19
C GLY A 97 -18.55 -2.20 -9.76
N ALA A 98 -17.74 -1.19 -10.08
CA ALA A 98 -16.33 -1.11 -9.66
C ALA A 98 -16.16 -0.90 -8.14
N LEU A 99 -17.22 -0.46 -7.46
CA LEU A 99 -17.25 -0.28 -6.01
C LEU A 99 -17.83 -1.53 -5.35
N ILE A 100 -17.21 -1.98 -4.25
CA ILE A 100 -17.62 -3.17 -3.50
C ILE A 100 -19.11 -3.08 -3.15
N GLY A 101 -19.90 -4.06 -3.59
CA GLY A 101 -21.32 -4.17 -3.26
C GLY A 101 -22.31 -3.35 -4.09
N GLU A 102 -21.89 -2.44 -4.98
CA GLU A 102 -22.82 -1.69 -5.84
C GLU A 102 -23.38 -2.61 -6.94
N LYS A 103 -24.71 -2.82 -6.96
CA LYS A 103 -25.40 -3.55 -8.03
C LYS A 103 -26.11 -2.59 -8.98
N TYR A 104 -26.01 -2.86 -10.28
CA TYR A 104 -26.70 -2.11 -11.33
C TYR A 104 -27.31 -3.06 -12.37
N LEU A 105 -28.29 -2.56 -13.11
CA LEU A 105 -28.88 -3.30 -14.23
C LEU A 105 -28.12 -2.96 -15.51
N GLU A 106 -27.64 -3.96 -16.21
CA GLU A 106 -26.95 -3.82 -17.49
C GLU A 106 -27.83 -4.35 -18.63
N ILE A 107 -27.89 -3.57 -19.71
CA ILE A 107 -28.61 -3.87 -20.93
C ILE A 107 -27.58 -4.12 -22.03
N LEU A 108 -27.59 -5.34 -22.55
CA LEU A 108 -26.78 -5.77 -23.69
C LEU A 108 -27.62 -5.59 -24.95
N PRO A 109 -27.31 -4.60 -25.80
CA PRO A 109 -28.14 -4.28 -26.96
C PRO A 109 -28.09 -5.40 -28.00
N ALA A 110 -29.26 -5.80 -28.50
CA ALA A 110 -29.35 -6.70 -29.65
C ALA A 110 -29.22 -5.92 -30.97
N ARG A 111 -28.93 -6.65 -32.05
CA ARG A 111 -29.02 -6.11 -33.42
C ARG A 111 -30.47 -6.22 -33.88
N SER A 112 -31.25 -5.14 -33.71
CA SER A 112 -32.63 -5.03 -34.18
C SER A 112 -32.91 -3.60 -34.64
N SER A 113 -33.73 -3.46 -35.69
CA SER A 113 -34.25 -2.17 -36.17
C SER A 113 -35.51 -1.73 -35.40
N ARG A 114 -36.13 -2.65 -34.65
CA ARG A 114 -37.28 -2.38 -33.78
C ARG A 114 -36.79 -2.12 -32.35
N HIS A 115 -37.58 -1.34 -31.61
CA HIS A 115 -37.23 -0.90 -30.25
C HIS A 115 -38.34 -1.29 -29.27
N LEU A 116 -37.98 -1.50 -28.01
CA LEU A 116 -38.93 -1.76 -26.95
C LEU A 116 -39.83 -0.55 -26.70
N GLU A 117 -41.12 -0.80 -26.56
CA GLU A 117 -42.13 0.22 -26.28
C GLU A 117 -42.27 0.49 -24.79
N SER A 118 -42.88 1.63 -24.45
CA SER A 118 -43.17 1.93 -23.05
C SER A 118 -44.19 0.93 -22.50
N GLY A 119 -43.87 0.33 -21.35
CA GLY A 119 -44.73 -0.65 -20.69
C GLY A 119 -44.42 -2.10 -21.05
N SER A 120 -43.45 -2.36 -21.95
CA SER A 120 -43.04 -3.73 -22.26
C SER A 120 -42.55 -4.46 -21.00
N VAL A 121 -42.93 -5.73 -20.89
CA VAL A 121 -42.46 -6.66 -19.85
C VAL A 121 -41.44 -7.60 -20.50
N ILE A 122 -40.27 -7.70 -19.90
CA ILE A 122 -39.16 -8.50 -20.39
C ILE A 122 -38.79 -9.54 -19.34
N GLU A 123 -38.55 -10.77 -19.78
CA GLU A 123 -38.01 -11.83 -18.94
C GLU A 123 -36.48 -11.72 -18.88
N GLY A 124 -35.93 -11.62 -17.68
CA GLY A 124 -34.51 -11.71 -17.41
C GLY A 124 -34.00 -13.16 -17.57
N PRO A 125 -32.68 -13.37 -17.71
CA PRO A 125 -32.10 -14.70 -17.75
C PRO A 125 -32.43 -15.51 -16.49
N SER A 126 -32.88 -16.75 -16.68
CA SER A 126 -33.20 -17.70 -15.60
C SER A 126 -31.98 -18.07 -14.73
N GLN A 127 -30.78 -17.90 -15.28
CA GLN A 127 -29.52 -17.98 -14.54
C GLN A 127 -28.87 -16.61 -14.51
N VAL A 128 -29.28 -15.77 -13.56
CA VAL A 128 -28.43 -14.66 -13.14
C VAL A 128 -27.22 -15.30 -12.48
N GLN A 129 -26.00 -15.00 -12.96
CA GLN A 129 -24.76 -15.53 -12.37
C GLN A 129 -24.86 -15.43 -10.86
N LYS A 130 -24.81 -16.59 -10.20
CA LYS A 130 -25.04 -16.71 -8.76
C LYS A 130 -24.21 -15.62 -8.06
N PRO A 131 -24.81 -14.82 -7.16
CA PRO A 131 -24.04 -13.85 -6.40
C PRO A 131 -22.90 -14.60 -5.72
N PHE A 132 -21.72 -13.97 -5.62
CA PHE A 132 -20.62 -14.43 -4.80
C PHE A 132 -21.20 -14.97 -3.48
N GLN A 133 -21.20 -16.29 -3.32
CA GLN A 133 -21.73 -16.94 -2.12
C GLN A 133 -20.74 -16.62 -1.01
N VAL A 134 -21.23 -15.98 0.05
CA VAL A 134 -20.44 -15.64 1.24
C VAL A 134 -19.86 -16.92 1.86
N GLU A 135 -20.39 -18.11 1.57
CA GLU A 135 -19.78 -19.40 1.92
C GLU A 135 -18.39 -19.63 1.27
N GLU A 136 -18.10 -19.09 0.08
CA GLU A 136 -16.76 -19.20 -0.52
C GLU A 136 -15.77 -18.26 0.16
N VAL A 137 -16.24 -17.05 0.47
CA VAL A 137 -15.47 -16.07 1.25
C VAL A 137 -15.29 -16.55 2.70
N GLY A 138 -16.28 -17.21 3.29
CA GLY A 138 -16.23 -17.80 4.62
C GLY A 138 -15.19 -18.92 4.68
N ARG A 139 -15.18 -19.85 3.72
CA ARG A 139 -14.13 -20.87 3.62
C ARG A 139 -12.76 -20.29 3.30
N GLN A 140 -12.69 -19.20 2.55
CA GLN A 140 -11.44 -18.52 2.21
C GLN A 140 -10.94 -17.64 3.36
N VAL A 141 -11.84 -17.09 4.19
CA VAL A 141 -11.55 -16.39 5.44
C VAL A 141 -11.20 -17.40 6.53
N GLU A 142 -11.84 -18.56 6.62
CA GLU A 142 -11.46 -19.66 7.52
C GLU A 142 -10.11 -20.26 7.13
N ARG A 143 -9.82 -20.43 5.83
CA ARG A 143 -8.47 -20.78 5.35
C ARG A 143 -7.48 -19.66 5.62
N LEU A 144 -7.80 -18.40 5.38
CA LEU A 144 -6.90 -17.27 5.70
C LEU A 144 -6.69 -17.11 7.21
N LEU A 145 -7.69 -17.35 8.04
CA LEU A 145 -7.59 -17.35 9.50
C LEU A 145 -6.81 -18.57 9.99
N GLY A 146 -6.97 -19.73 9.34
CA GLY A 146 -6.17 -20.94 9.54
C GLY A 146 -4.71 -20.78 9.08
N ASP A 147 -4.48 -20.08 7.97
CA ASP A 147 -3.16 -19.74 7.42
C ASP A 147 -2.50 -18.66 8.28
N ILE A 148 -3.26 -17.70 8.81
CA ILE A 148 -2.76 -16.72 9.79
C ILE A 148 -2.40 -17.43 11.09
N GLN A 149 -3.24 -18.33 11.61
CA GLN A 149 -2.88 -19.15 12.78
C GLN A 149 -1.66 -20.04 12.49
N GLY A 150 -1.58 -20.64 11.30
CA GLY A 150 -0.44 -21.43 10.84
C GLY A 150 0.84 -20.60 10.67
N ILE A 151 0.73 -19.36 10.20
CA ILE A 151 1.84 -18.38 10.15
C ILE A 151 2.23 -17.95 11.55
N THR A 152 1.29 -17.80 12.47
CA THR A 152 1.58 -17.40 13.86
C THR A 152 2.27 -18.54 14.61
N GLN A 153 1.86 -19.79 14.35
CA GLN A 153 2.45 -21.01 14.91
C GLN A 153 3.79 -21.38 14.23
N SER A 154 3.94 -21.08 12.93
CA SER A 154 5.21 -21.17 12.19
C SER A 154 6.20 -20.09 12.62
N LEU A 155 5.72 -18.88 12.95
CA LEU A 155 6.54 -17.83 13.54
C LEU A 155 6.95 -18.20 14.98
N ASP A 156 6.07 -18.81 15.77
CA ASP A 156 6.38 -19.27 17.13
C ASP A 156 7.37 -20.45 17.12
N THR A 157 7.27 -21.36 16.14
CA THR A 157 8.28 -22.43 15.94
C THR A 157 9.57 -21.93 15.31
N MET A 158 9.57 -20.98 14.38
CA MET A 158 10.80 -20.42 13.80
C MET A 158 11.54 -19.50 14.77
N LEU A 159 10.81 -18.70 15.55
CA LEU A 159 11.39 -17.81 16.57
C LEU A 159 11.69 -18.53 17.89
N GLY A 160 11.06 -19.68 18.14
CA GLY A 160 11.25 -20.49 19.35
C GLY A 160 12.10 -21.75 19.18
N ASN A 161 12.57 -22.09 17.98
CA ASN A 161 13.40 -23.27 17.75
C ASN A 161 14.86 -23.00 18.19
N PRO A 162 15.31 -23.57 19.32
CA PRO A 162 16.65 -23.32 19.85
C PRO A 162 17.75 -23.84 18.92
N ALA A 163 17.50 -24.86 18.09
CA ALA A 163 18.48 -25.37 17.13
C ALA A 163 18.72 -24.40 15.96
N LEU A 164 17.68 -23.71 15.50
CA LEU A 164 17.82 -22.64 14.49
C LEU A 164 18.52 -21.41 15.08
N GLN A 165 18.12 -20.98 16.28
CA GLN A 165 18.82 -19.91 16.99
C GLN A 165 20.30 -20.23 17.20
N GLN A 166 20.61 -21.47 17.62
CA GLN A 166 21.98 -21.95 17.80
C GLN A 166 22.75 -22.02 16.48
N GLY A 167 22.12 -22.48 15.39
CA GLY A 167 22.73 -22.51 14.07
C GLY A 167 23.05 -21.12 13.51
N VAL A 168 22.17 -20.13 13.74
CA VAL A 168 22.42 -18.74 13.37
C VAL A 168 23.52 -18.13 14.23
N LEU A 169 23.50 -18.35 15.55
CA LEU A 169 24.57 -17.89 16.46
C LEU A 169 25.93 -18.47 16.07
N GLN A 170 25.98 -19.77 15.76
CA GLN A 170 27.19 -20.45 15.32
C GLN A 170 27.66 -19.93 13.95
N SER A 171 26.75 -19.61 13.04
CA SER A 171 27.08 -19.01 11.73
C SER A 171 27.66 -17.61 11.90
N VAL A 172 27.11 -16.81 12.81
CA VAL A 172 27.61 -15.47 13.15
C VAL A 172 28.98 -15.56 13.82
N GLU A 173 29.19 -16.52 14.73
CA GLU A 173 30.51 -16.76 15.34
C GLU A 173 31.54 -17.23 14.31
N ASN A 174 31.14 -18.14 13.40
CA ASN A 174 31.98 -18.58 12.29
C ASN A 174 32.35 -17.43 11.37
N LEU A 175 31.40 -16.56 11.05
CA LEU A 175 31.63 -15.36 10.24
C LEU A 175 32.60 -14.42 10.94
N ALA A 176 32.37 -14.11 12.23
CA ALA A 176 33.25 -13.26 13.03
C ALA A 176 34.69 -13.80 13.10
N ARG A 177 34.86 -15.11 13.32
CA ARG A 177 36.17 -15.76 13.32
C ARG A 177 36.84 -15.72 11.94
N THR A 178 36.07 -15.93 10.89
CA THR A 178 36.58 -15.88 9.50
C THR A 178 37.00 -14.47 9.13
N THR A 179 36.23 -13.46 9.50
CA THR A 179 36.57 -12.04 9.33
C THR A 179 37.87 -11.69 10.06
N ALA A 180 38.02 -12.09 11.33
CA ALA A 180 39.25 -11.87 12.09
C ALA A 180 40.47 -12.56 11.46
N ARG A 181 40.32 -13.81 10.98
CA ARG A 181 41.40 -14.51 10.25
C ARG A 181 41.75 -13.81 8.94
N THR A 182 40.76 -13.26 8.25
CA THR A 182 40.96 -12.54 6.99
C THR A 182 41.72 -11.23 7.24
N GLU A 183 41.40 -10.50 8.31
CA GLU A 183 42.15 -9.31 8.73
C GLU A 183 43.62 -9.65 9.04
N GLN A 184 43.87 -10.75 9.75
CA GLN A 184 45.23 -11.22 10.03
C GLN A 184 45.99 -11.59 8.73
N LEU A 185 45.33 -12.23 7.77
CA LEU A 185 45.91 -12.54 6.47
C LEU A 185 46.26 -11.27 5.68
N ILE A 186 45.38 -10.26 5.70
CA ILE A 186 45.64 -8.97 5.04
C ILE A 186 46.87 -8.29 5.66
N GLN A 187 46.95 -8.24 7.00
CA GLN A 187 48.10 -7.68 7.70
C GLN A 187 49.40 -8.45 7.39
N GLY A 188 49.34 -9.79 7.39
CA GLY A 188 50.47 -10.64 7.05
C GLY A 188 50.94 -10.50 5.60
N ALA A 189 50.00 -10.36 4.66
CA ALA A 189 50.28 -10.11 3.26
C ALA A 189 50.92 -8.72 3.06
N GLN A 190 50.40 -7.68 3.70
CA GLN A 190 50.99 -6.33 3.68
C GLN A 190 52.42 -6.33 4.23
N GLN A 191 52.66 -7.04 5.33
CA GLN A 191 54.00 -7.12 5.93
C GLN A 191 54.98 -7.92 5.06
N THR A 192 54.50 -8.97 4.39
CA THR A 192 55.29 -9.76 3.42
C THR A 192 55.65 -8.93 2.20
N LEU A 193 54.71 -8.12 1.69
CA LEU A 193 54.97 -7.19 0.58
C LEU A 193 56.05 -6.17 0.93
N LEU A 194 55.95 -5.54 2.10
CA LEU A 194 56.97 -4.59 2.58
C LEU A 194 58.35 -5.25 2.74
N ARG A 195 58.40 -6.49 3.25
CA ARG A 195 59.64 -7.27 3.35
C ARG A 195 60.22 -7.62 1.98
N ASN A 196 59.40 -8.12 1.07
CA ASN A 196 59.84 -8.50 -0.26
C ASN A 196 60.35 -7.29 -1.04
N GLN A 197 59.70 -6.13 -0.91
CA GLN A 197 60.19 -4.88 -1.48
C GLN A 197 61.59 -4.53 -0.97
N ALA A 198 61.82 -4.59 0.35
CA ALA A 198 63.15 -4.35 0.92
C ALA A 198 64.21 -5.38 0.46
N HIS A 199 63.83 -6.65 0.25
CA HIS A 199 64.73 -7.68 -0.29
C HIS A 199 65.05 -7.45 -1.77
N VAL A 200 64.06 -7.04 -2.56
CA VAL A 200 64.22 -6.65 -3.96
C VAL A 200 65.17 -5.46 -4.05
N ASP A 201 64.97 -4.42 -3.25
CA ASP A 201 65.81 -3.22 -3.24
C ASP A 201 67.29 -3.57 -2.93
N LYS A 202 67.51 -4.44 -1.94
CA LYS A 202 68.85 -4.96 -1.63
C LYS A 202 69.45 -5.79 -2.76
N THR A 203 68.64 -6.63 -3.40
CA THR A 203 69.08 -7.46 -4.52
C THR A 203 69.47 -6.57 -5.70
N MET A 204 68.68 -5.54 -5.99
CA MET A 204 68.99 -4.53 -7.01
C MET A 204 70.26 -3.77 -6.69
N ALA A 205 70.47 -3.36 -5.43
CA ALA A 205 71.70 -2.70 -5.00
C ALA A 205 72.93 -3.61 -5.19
N ASN A 206 72.83 -4.89 -4.79
CA ASN A 206 73.91 -5.87 -4.96
C ASN A 206 74.21 -6.16 -6.44
N LEU A 207 73.18 -6.28 -7.28
CA LEU A 207 73.35 -6.47 -8.72
C LEU A 207 73.98 -5.24 -9.38
N ALA A 208 73.59 -4.04 -8.96
CA ALA A 208 74.19 -2.80 -9.44
C ALA A 208 75.67 -2.67 -9.04
N LEU A 209 76.00 -3.04 -7.79
CA LEU A 209 77.37 -3.14 -7.30
C LEU A 209 78.19 -4.16 -8.11
N ALA A 210 77.68 -5.39 -8.26
CA ALA A 210 78.33 -6.43 -9.05
C ALA A 210 78.53 -6.02 -10.52
N SER A 211 77.56 -5.32 -11.11
CA SER A 211 77.66 -4.79 -12.48
C SER A 211 78.73 -3.70 -12.57
N SER A 212 78.87 -2.87 -11.54
CA SER A 212 79.96 -1.89 -11.45
C SER A 212 81.33 -2.55 -11.30
N GLU A 213 81.46 -3.55 -10.43
CA GLU A 213 82.70 -4.30 -10.21
C GLU A 213 83.13 -5.08 -11.45
N LEU A 214 82.20 -5.74 -12.14
CA LEU A 214 82.47 -6.41 -13.42
C LEU A 214 82.94 -5.43 -14.49
N ARG A 215 82.32 -4.25 -14.61
CA ARG A 215 82.80 -3.19 -15.52
C ARG A 215 84.21 -2.71 -15.17
N GLY A 216 84.52 -2.59 -13.88
CA GLY A 216 85.86 -2.27 -13.38
C GLY A 216 86.89 -3.35 -13.76
N ALA A 217 86.58 -4.62 -13.49
CA ALA A 217 87.43 -5.75 -13.84
C ALA A 217 87.68 -5.84 -15.35
N ILE A 218 86.66 -5.61 -16.19
CA ILE A 218 86.81 -5.56 -17.66
C ILE A 218 87.78 -4.43 -18.06
N ALA A 219 87.72 -3.28 -17.40
CA ALA A 219 88.63 -2.16 -17.68
C ALA A 219 90.08 -2.47 -17.26
N GLU A 220 90.29 -3.08 -16.10
CA GLU A 220 91.61 -3.51 -15.62
C GLU A 220 92.22 -4.60 -16.52
N VAL A 221 91.43 -5.61 -16.89
CA VAL A 221 91.85 -6.67 -17.81
C VAL A 221 92.25 -6.08 -19.16
N ARG A 222 91.50 -5.09 -19.67
CA ARG A 222 91.85 -4.36 -20.90
C ARG A 222 93.19 -3.61 -20.80
N THR A 223 93.58 -3.15 -19.62
CA THR A 223 94.91 -2.56 -19.41
C THR A 223 96.02 -3.62 -19.37
N ALA A 224 95.74 -4.81 -18.83
CA ALA A 224 96.67 -5.95 -18.80
C ALA A 224 96.95 -6.57 -20.18
N VAL A 225 96.00 -6.49 -21.14
CA VAL A 225 96.19 -6.90 -22.56
C VAL A 225 97.40 -6.20 -23.23
N LYS A 226 97.81 -5.03 -22.72
CA LYS A 226 98.98 -4.31 -23.24
C LYS A 226 100.32 -5.03 -22.95
N ASN A 227 100.33 -6.07 -22.13
CA ASN A 227 101.51 -6.89 -21.85
C ASN A 227 101.55 -8.13 -22.77
N PRO A 228 102.56 -8.28 -23.66
CA PRO A 228 102.60 -9.32 -24.69
C PRO A 228 102.55 -10.77 -24.17
N GLU A 229 103.07 -11.02 -22.97
CA GLU A 229 103.14 -12.37 -22.38
C GLU A 229 101.77 -12.92 -21.91
N LEU A 230 100.76 -12.06 -21.76
CA LEU A 230 99.46 -12.43 -21.19
C LEU A 230 98.32 -12.51 -22.22
N GLN A 231 98.58 -12.26 -23.51
CA GLN A 231 97.53 -12.07 -24.53
C GLN A 231 96.57 -13.27 -24.70
N GLY A 232 97.05 -14.51 -24.59
CA GLY A 232 96.24 -15.71 -24.81
C GLY A 232 95.11 -15.90 -23.79
N ASN A 233 95.45 -15.90 -22.49
CA ASN A 233 94.50 -16.14 -21.41
C ASN A 233 93.58 -14.93 -21.14
N VAL A 234 94.04 -13.74 -21.49
CA VAL A 234 93.31 -12.49 -21.25
C VAL A 234 92.14 -12.31 -22.22
N LEU A 235 92.25 -12.77 -23.47
CA LEU A 235 91.15 -12.70 -24.45
C LEU A 235 89.95 -13.56 -24.05
N GLU A 236 90.18 -14.79 -23.59
CA GLU A 236 89.14 -15.71 -23.11
C GLU A 236 88.48 -15.20 -21.82
N THR A 237 89.29 -14.67 -20.90
CA THR A 237 88.80 -14.06 -19.66
C THR A 237 87.93 -12.82 -19.95
N THR A 238 88.33 -11.98 -20.92
CA THR A 238 87.57 -10.79 -21.31
C THR A 238 86.22 -11.16 -21.95
N ALA A 239 86.18 -12.20 -22.79
CA ALA A 239 84.93 -12.68 -23.38
C ALA A 239 83.97 -13.24 -22.33
N SER A 240 84.49 -13.97 -21.34
CA SER A 240 83.73 -14.52 -20.22
C SER A 240 83.16 -13.40 -19.32
N LEU A 241 83.97 -12.39 -18.99
CA LEU A 241 83.54 -11.23 -18.20
C LEU A 241 82.47 -10.40 -18.94
N ARG A 242 82.61 -10.23 -20.26
CA ARG A 242 81.61 -9.53 -21.07
C ARG A 242 80.26 -10.28 -21.07
N THR A 243 80.30 -11.59 -21.27
CA THR A 243 79.09 -12.43 -21.23
C THR A 243 78.43 -12.38 -19.85
N ALA A 244 79.23 -12.38 -18.77
CA ALA A 244 78.73 -12.22 -17.41
C ALA A 244 78.06 -10.86 -17.18
N ALA A 245 78.64 -9.77 -17.71
CA ALA A 245 78.06 -8.44 -17.62
C ALA A 245 76.73 -8.34 -18.40
N GLU A 246 76.68 -8.88 -19.62
CA GLU A 246 75.45 -8.90 -20.43
C GLU A 246 74.32 -9.69 -19.74
N ARG A 247 74.64 -10.83 -19.13
CA ARG A 247 73.67 -11.62 -18.34
C ARG A 247 73.22 -10.91 -17.07
N LEU A 248 74.12 -10.18 -16.42
CA LEU A 248 73.81 -9.45 -15.19
C LEU A 248 72.90 -8.25 -15.48
N ASP A 249 73.17 -7.52 -16.56
CA ASP A 249 72.33 -6.40 -16.98
C ASP A 249 70.93 -6.88 -17.40
N ALA A 250 70.83 -8.03 -18.08
CA ALA A 250 69.55 -8.68 -18.38
C ALA A 250 68.79 -9.07 -17.09
N ALA A 251 69.47 -9.68 -16.11
CA ALA A 251 68.86 -10.03 -14.83
C ALA A 251 68.39 -8.79 -14.05
N VAL A 252 69.11 -7.67 -14.13
CA VAL A 252 68.67 -6.39 -13.52
C VAL A 252 67.41 -5.88 -14.22
N GLN A 253 67.35 -5.97 -15.54
CA GLN A 253 66.20 -5.54 -16.33
C GLN A 253 64.96 -6.39 -16.03
N ASP A 254 65.10 -7.72 -15.99
CA ASP A 254 64.00 -8.65 -15.69
C ASP A 254 63.40 -8.40 -14.30
N VAL A 255 64.25 -8.23 -13.28
CA VAL A 255 63.78 -7.92 -11.93
C VAL A 255 63.10 -6.55 -11.87
N ARG A 256 63.58 -5.56 -12.62
CA ARG A 256 62.97 -4.23 -12.68
C ARG A 256 61.61 -4.24 -13.36
N GLU A 257 61.43 -5.04 -14.41
CA GLU A 257 60.17 -5.20 -15.13
C GLU A 257 59.09 -5.80 -14.22
N VAL A 258 59.42 -6.87 -13.49
CA VAL A 258 58.49 -7.53 -12.56
C VAL A 258 58.15 -6.66 -11.34
N THR A 259 59.10 -5.87 -10.86
CA THR A 259 58.95 -5.08 -9.61
C THR A 259 58.38 -3.69 -9.83
N SER A 260 58.44 -3.18 -11.06
CA SER A 260 57.89 -1.87 -11.43
C SER A 260 56.52 -1.96 -12.12
N ASP A 261 55.93 -3.16 -12.23
CA ASP A 261 54.62 -3.36 -12.84
C ASP A 261 53.53 -2.59 -12.05
N PRO A 262 52.96 -1.50 -12.62
CA PRO A 262 51.98 -0.69 -11.93
C PRO A 262 50.65 -1.42 -11.73
N ASP A 263 50.36 -2.47 -12.49
CA ASP A 263 49.14 -3.25 -12.36
C ASP A 263 49.21 -4.22 -11.18
N VAL A 264 50.39 -4.76 -10.84
CA VAL A 264 50.58 -5.58 -9.64
C VAL A 264 50.33 -4.75 -8.37
N ALA A 265 50.90 -3.54 -8.30
CA ALA A 265 50.68 -2.64 -7.17
C ALA A 265 49.22 -2.16 -7.08
N ARG A 266 48.59 -1.86 -8.22
CA ARG A 266 47.18 -1.44 -8.28
C ARG A 266 46.24 -2.57 -7.86
N ASN A 267 46.40 -3.77 -8.40
CA ASN A 267 45.56 -4.94 -8.10
C ASN A 267 45.67 -5.35 -6.62
N LEU A 268 46.87 -5.29 -6.03
CA LEU A 268 47.06 -5.55 -4.60
C LEU A 268 46.38 -4.50 -3.73
N LYS A 269 46.45 -3.22 -4.12
CA LYS A 269 45.77 -2.13 -3.42
C LYS A 269 44.25 -2.27 -3.51
N GLU A 270 43.71 -2.54 -4.69
CA GLU A 270 42.27 -2.76 -4.91
C GLU A 270 41.78 -4.00 -4.16
N THR A 271 42.54 -5.10 -4.20
CA THR A 271 42.21 -6.32 -3.44
C THR A 271 42.20 -6.06 -1.94
N ALA A 272 43.20 -5.32 -1.42
CA ALA A 272 43.24 -4.95 0.00
C ALA A 272 42.08 -4.02 0.40
N GLN A 273 41.69 -3.08 -0.47
CA GLN A 273 40.55 -2.19 -0.25
C GLN A 273 39.23 -2.97 -0.27
N ASN A 274 38.99 -3.80 -1.28
CA ASN A 274 37.79 -4.63 -1.41
C ASN A 274 37.65 -5.61 -0.23
N LEU A 275 38.76 -6.22 0.20
CA LEU A 275 38.75 -7.08 1.38
C LEU A 275 38.45 -6.30 2.66
N SER A 276 39.03 -5.10 2.83
CA SER A 276 38.75 -4.24 3.99
C SER A 276 37.30 -3.76 4.05
N GLU A 277 36.69 -3.45 2.90
CA GLU A 277 35.29 -3.07 2.82
C GLU A 277 34.37 -4.26 3.10
N THR A 278 34.72 -5.43 2.57
CA THR A 278 33.98 -6.68 2.80
C THR A 278 34.03 -7.09 4.28
N THR A 279 35.17 -6.97 4.95
CA THR A 279 35.28 -7.27 6.40
C THR A 279 34.52 -6.25 7.25
N ALA A 280 34.52 -4.97 6.88
CA ALA A 280 33.71 -3.95 7.55
C ALA A 280 32.20 -4.23 7.44
N ASN A 281 31.73 -4.60 6.24
CA ASN A 281 30.34 -4.97 6.00
C ASN A 281 29.94 -6.26 6.75
N ALA A 282 30.82 -7.27 6.76
CA ALA A 282 30.60 -8.51 7.52
C ALA A 282 30.50 -8.24 9.03
N ARG A 283 31.26 -7.27 9.54
CA ARG A 283 31.19 -6.83 10.94
C ARG A 283 29.87 -6.13 11.27
N ASP A 284 29.40 -5.20 10.44
CA ASP A 284 28.12 -4.52 10.65
C ASP A 284 26.94 -5.52 10.65
N VAL A 285 26.94 -6.48 9.72
CA VAL A 285 25.94 -7.56 9.68
C VAL A 285 26.00 -8.40 10.97
N THR A 286 27.19 -8.72 11.44
CA THR A 286 27.42 -9.47 12.69
C THR A 286 26.90 -8.70 13.91
N GLU A 287 27.16 -7.40 14.00
CA GLU A 287 26.72 -6.53 15.10
C GLU A 287 25.20 -6.27 15.08
N ARG A 288 24.57 -6.24 13.91
CA ARG A 288 23.10 -6.16 13.78
C ARG A 288 22.45 -7.48 14.18
N MET A 289 23.00 -8.60 13.75
CA MET A 289 22.49 -9.92 14.07
C MET A 289 22.63 -10.24 15.56
N SER A 290 23.76 -9.88 16.18
CA SER A 290 23.97 -10.05 17.62
C SER A 290 23.02 -9.19 18.45
N ARG A 291 22.63 -7.99 17.98
CA ARG A 291 21.59 -7.18 18.62
C ARG A 291 20.22 -7.83 18.55
N ILE A 292 19.84 -8.36 17.39
CA ILE A 292 18.55 -9.06 17.18
C ILE A 292 18.45 -10.31 18.05
N LEU A 293 19.54 -11.07 18.18
CA LEU A 293 19.59 -12.32 18.94
C LEU A 293 19.86 -12.11 20.44
N GLY A 294 20.57 -11.03 20.80
CA GLY A 294 20.93 -10.68 22.18
C GLY A 294 19.84 -9.88 22.90
N SER A 295 18.97 -9.17 22.17
CA SER A 295 17.68 -8.76 22.71
C SER A 295 16.79 -9.99 22.77
N GLY A 296 16.86 -10.75 23.88
CA GLY A 296 15.97 -11.88 24.12
C GLY A 296 14.56 -11.52 23.66
N VAL A 297 13.97 -12.41 22.84
CA VAL A 297 12.67 -12.29 22.18
C VAL A 297 11.84 -11.24 22.90
N PRO A 298 11.53 -10.06 22.30
CA PRO A 298 10.60 -9.17 22.95
C PRO A 298 9.37 -10.04 23.17
N ARG A 299 9.01 -10.27 24.44
CA ARG A 299 7.68 -10.73 24.76
C ARG A 299 6.79 -9.74 24.04
N VAL A 300 6.24 -10.15 22.91
CA VAL A 300 5.06 -9.52 22.38
C VAL A 300 3.96 -9.98 23.34
N THR A 301 4.01 -9.43 24.55
CA THR A 301 2.79 -9.02 25.18
C THR A 301 2.16 -8.13 24.12
N VAL A 302 1.17 -8.67 23.41
CA VAL A 302 0.22 -7.83 22.71
C VAL A 302 -0.54 -7.11 23.82
N ASN A 303 0.12 -6.14 24.45
CA ASN A 303 -0.55 -4.91 24.78
C ASN A 303 -0.91 -4.38 23.41
N LEU A 304 -2.13 -4.72 22.95
CA LEU A 304 -2.81 -3.92 21.96
C LEU A 304 -2.56 -2.49 22.45
N PRO A 305 -1.79 -1.65 21.72
CA PRO A 305 -1.73 -0.27 22.10
C PRO A 305 -3.19 0.15 22.11
N ARG A 306 -3.74 0.51 23.28
CA ARG A 306 -4.91 1.38 23.30
C ARG A 306 -4.50 2.47 22.34
N PRO A 307 -5.13 2.58 21.14
CA PRO A 307 -4.61 3.47 20.13
C PRO A 307 -4.43 4.80 20.83
N LYS A 308 -3.21 5.34 20.86
CA LYS A 308 -2.98 6.68 21.39
C LYS A 308 -3.55 7.61 20.35
N PHE A 309 -4.87 7.65 20.31
CA PHE A 309 -5.67 8.56 19.55
C PHE A 309 -5.19 9.96 19.92
N GLN A 310 -4.95 10.79 18.91
CA GLN A 310 -4.72 12.21 19.17
C GLN A 310 -5.88 12.73 20.02
N SER A 311 -5.58 13.61 20.98
CA SER A 311 -6.61 14.21 21.85
C SER A 311 -7.79 14.70 21.02
N GLY A 312 -8.99 14.16 21.28
CA GLY A 312 -10.21 14.49 20.56
C GLY A 312 -10.58 13.56 19.39
N THR A 313 -9.81 12.51 19.08
CA THR A 313 -10.29 11.46 18.16
C THR A 313 -11.46 10.73 18.81
N ARG A 314 -12.54 10.57 18.07
CA ARG A 314 -13.75 9.88 18.56
C ARG A 314 -14.09 8.74 17.62
N VAL A 315 -14.20 7.54 18.17
CA VAL A 315 -14.67 6.35 17.47
C VAL A 315 -16.08 6.08 17.91
N TRP A 316 -16.97 5.69 17.00
CA TRP A 316 -18.29 5.19 17.40
C TRP A 316 -18.81 4.12 16.46
N VAL A 317 -19.60 3.23 17.04
CA VAL A 317 -20.39 2.23 16.34
C VAL A 317 -21.86 2.54 16.59
N GLU A 318 -22.64 2.65 15.53
CA GLU A 318 -24.08 2.91 15.59
C GLU A 318 -24.83 1.78 14.88
N THR A 319 -25.70 1.09 15.59
CA THR A 319 -26.62 0.10 15.02
C THR A 319 -28.03 0.63 15.10
N ALA A 320 -28.70 0.79 13.96
CA ALA A 320 -30.07 1.27 13.89
C ALA A 320 -30.91 0.38 12.97
N GLY A 321 -32.07 -0.04 13.46
CA GLY A 321 -33.03 -0.86 12.71
C GLY A 321 -34.26 -0.07 12.33
N SER A 322 -34.88 -0.45 11.21
CA SER A 322 -36.30 -0.17 10.96
C SER A 322 -37.08 -1.46 11.17
N GLY A 323 -38.26 -1.41 11.79
CA GLY A 323 -39.04 -2.58 12.21
C GLY A 323 -39.45 -3.58 11.10
N ALA A 324 -38.99 -3.38 9.85
CA ALA A 324 -39.17 -4.25 8.70
C ALA A 324 -37.99 -5.22 8.45
N GLY A 325 -37.11 -5.43 9.42
CA GLY A 325 -36.01 -6.43 9.33
C GLY A 325 -34.68 -5.94 8.76
N ASN A 326 -34.59 -4.67 8.36
CA ASN A 326 -33.32 -4.07 7.91
C ASN A 326 -32.57 -3.48 9.11
N ILE A 327 -31.34 -3.94 9.33
CA ILE A 327 -30.45 -3.45 10.39
C ILE A 327 -29.24 -2.77 9.75
N ARG A 328 -29.13 -1.46 9.93
CA ARG A 328 -27.94 -0.71 9.54
C ARG A 328 -26.94 -0.70 10.68
N THR A 329 -25.69 -1.07 10.38
CA THR A 329 -24.57 -0.87 11.30
C THR A 329 -23.52 0.05 10.67
N ASP A 330 -23.20 1.13 11.36
CA ASP A 330 -22.23 2.14 10.96
C ASP A 330 -21.03 2.08 11.91
N LEU A 331 -19.81 2.08 11.35
CA LEU A 331 -18.56 2.23 12.10
C LEU A 331 -17.87 3.51 11.63
N MET A 332 -17.59 4.43 12.55
CA MET A 332 -17.08 5.75 12.22
C MET A 332 -15.95 6.19 13.14
N VAL A 333 -15.03 6.99 12.60
CA VAL A 333 -13.93 7.63 13.30
C VAL A 333 -13.86 9.09 12.89
N ASN A 334 -13.87 9.99 13.86
CA ASN A 334 -13.57 11.40 13.68
C ASN A 334 -12.14 11.67 14.16
N VAL A 335 -11.27 12.14 13.26
CA VAL A 335 -9.89 12.53 13.53
C VAL A 335 -9.77 14.06 13.43
N PRO A 336 -9.52 14.79 14.52
CA PRO A 336 -9.21 16.22 14.44
C PRO A 336 -7.96 16.46 13.60
N THR A 337 -7.99 17.42 12.69
CA THR A 337 -6.85 17.82 11.83
C THR A 337 -6.39 19.25 12.11
N GLY A 338 -7.07 19.96 13.03
CA GLY A 338 -6.76 21.32 13.46
C GLY A 338 -7.81 21.81 14.48
N ALA A 339 -7.72 23.08 14.88
CA ALA A 339 -8.61 23.65 15.91
C ALA A 339 -10.10 23.69 15.49
N THR A 340 -10.38 23.89 14.19
CA THR A 340 -11.74 24.00 13.64
C THR A 340 -11.97 23.05 12.46
N SER A 341 -11.11 22.04 12.27
CA SER A 341 -11.25 21.09 11.17
C SER A 341 -10.86 19.66 11.54
N GLY A 342 -11.55 18.69 10.94
CA GLY A 342 -11.29 17.28 11.14
C GLY A 342 -11.68 16.44 9.93
N LEU A 343 -11.52 15.13 10.07
CA LEU A 343 -11.85 14.13 9.06
C LEU A 343 -12.72 13.03 9.68
N ARG A 344 -13.81 12.65 8.99
CA ARG A 344 -14.71 11.55 9.34
C ARG A 344 -14.49 10.44 8.34
N LEU A 345 -14.03 9.30 8.83
CA LEU A 345 -13.83 8.10 8.05
C LEU A 345 -14.69 6.98 8.62
N GLY A 346 -15.23 6.12 7.77
CA GLY A 346 -16.01 5.01 8.28
C GLY A 346 -16.64 4.13 7.21
N LEU A 347 -17.31 3.10 7.71
CA LEU A 347 -18.14 2.19 6.94
C LEU A 347 -19.59 2.42 7.33
N TYR A 348 -20.41 2.77 6.34
CA TYR A 348 -21.85 2.92 6.45
C TYR A 348 -22.50 1.60 6.06
N ASP A 349 -23.44 1.14 6.89
CA ASP A 349 -24.19 -0.09 6.62
C ASP A 349 -23.29 -1.30 6.32
N PHE A 350 -22.21 -1.47 7.08
CA PHE A 350 -21.16 -2.46 6.75
C PHE A 350 -21.61 -3.92 6.93
N THR A 351 -22.76 -4.15 7.54
CA THR A 351 -23.37 -5.48 7.66
C THR A 351 -24.14 -5.90 6.41
N GLU A 352 -24.66 -4.95 5.63
CA GLU A 352 -25.48 -5.25 4.43
C GLU A 352 -24.94 -4.57 3.15
N GLY A 353 -24.64 -3.27 3.22
CA GLY A 353 -24.34 -2.42 2.07
C GLY A 353 -22.86 -2.09 1.83
N ASN A 354 -21.98 -2.24 2.82
CA ASN A 354 -20.52 -1.99 2.73
C ASN A 354 -20.14 -0.64 2.09
N LYS A 355 -20.82 0.44 2.45
CA LYS A 355 -20.61 1.76 1.84
C LYS A 355 -19.53 2.55 2.56
N LEU A 356 -18.75 3.33 1.83
CA LEU A 356 -17.70 4.17 2.41
C LEU A 356 -18.24 5.53 2.89
N VAL A 357 -17.64 6.03 3.97
CA VAL A 357 -17.76 7.41 4.45
C VAL A 357 -16.36 8.03 4.53
N ALA A 358 -16.23 9.19 3.88
CA ALA A 358 -15.03 10.01 3.93
C ALA A 358 -15.45 11.48 3.79
N GLN A 359 -15.58 12.18 4.92
CA GLN A 359 -16.05 13.57 4.97
C GLN A 359 -15.04 14.45 5.68
N ARG A 360 -14.88 15.67 5.20
CA ARG A 360 -14.21 16.74 5.94
C ARG A 360 -15.19 17.38 6.90
N LEU A 361 -14.77 17.60 8.13
CA LEU A 361 -15.53 18.30 9.17
C LEU A 361 -14.97 19.71 9.35
N HIS A 362 -15.87 20.64 9.55
CA HIS A 362 -15.56 22.02 9.90
C HIS A 362 -16.45 22.47 11.05
N TRP A 363 -15.87 22.75 12.21
CA TRP A 363 -16.60 23.26 13.36
C TRP A 363 -16.82 24.76 13.17
N LEU A 364 -18.09 25.17 13.08
CA LEU A 364 -18.49 26.57 12.99
C LEU A 364 -18.48 27.23 14.37
N ASP A 365 -18.88 26.46 15.37
CA ASP A 365 -18.91 26.81 16.78
C ASP A 365 -18.75 25.53 17.64
N PRO A 366 -18.64 25.61 18.97
CA PRO A 366 -18.45 24.42 19.82
C PRO A 366 -19.56 23.36 19.76
N LYS A 367 -20.74 23.71 19.23
CA LYS A 367 -21.91 22.84 19.13
C LYS A 367 -22.24 22.44 17.69
N THR A 368 -21.79 23.19 16.69
CA THR A 368 -22.18 22.99 15.28
C THR A 368 -20.99 22.63 14.41
N ALA A 369 -21.11 21.52 13.67
CA ALA A 369 -20.13 21.12 12.67
C ALA A 369 -20.80 20.88 11.31
N MET A 370 -20.20 21.43 10.26
CA MET A 370 -20.54 21.10 8.88
C MET A 370 -19.66 19.97 8.37
N ARG A 371 -20.21 19.13 7.50
CA ARG A 371 -19.57 17.97 6.91
C ARG A 371 -19.76 18.00 5.41
N TYR A 372 -18.73 17.67 4.65
CA TYR A 372 -18.85 17.52 3.20
C TYR A 372 -17.87 16.47 2.69
N GLY A 373 -18.28 15.69 1.69
CA GLY A 373 -17.47 14.61 1.12
C GLY A 373 -18.32 13.43 0.69
N ILE A 374 -17.83 12.22 0.88
CA ILE A 374 -18.53 10.98 0.57
C ILE A 374 -19.27 10.48 1.81
N TYR A 375 -20.57 10.26 1.68
CA TYR A 375 -21.44 9.69 2.69
C TYR A 375 -22.34 8.62 2.06
N GLY A 376 -22.35 7.41 2.64
CA GLY A 376 -23.09 6.27 2.07
C GLY A 376 -22.69 5.98 0.61
N GLY A 377 -21.39 6.13 0.28
CA GLY A 377 -20.85 5.93 -1.07
C GLY A 377 -21.15 7.05 -2.08
N HIS A 378 -21.78 8.15 -1.66
CA HIS A 378 -22.18 9.23 -2.55
C HIS A 378 -21.69 10.60 -2.06
N PRO A 379 -21.45 11.58 -2.96
CA PRO A 379 -21.22 12.95 -2.55
C PRO A 379 -22.38 13.50 -1.72
N GLY A 380 -22.07 14.21 -0.65
CA GLY A 380 -23.06 14.77 0.25
C GLY A 380 -22.50 15.82 1.20
N ILE A 381 -23.43 16.52 1.83
CA ILE A 381 -23.21 17.50 2.88
C ILE A 381 -23.98 17.07 4.13
N GLY A 382 -23.44 17.36 5.30
CA GLY A 382 -24.11 17.09 6.56
C GLY A 382 -23.88 18.21 7.57
N VAL A 383 -24.74 18.25 8.56
CA VAL A 383 -24.63 19.11 9.74
C VAL A 383 -24.78 18.24 10.97
N ASP A 384 -23.89 18.41 11.93
CA ASP A 384 -24.03 17.91 13.29
C ASP A 384 -24.28 19.11 14.22
N TYR A 385 -25.22 18.96 15.15
CA TYR A 385 -25.57 19.97 16.14
C TYR A 385 -25.75 19.33 17.52
N ASP A 386 -24.84 19.63 18.43
CA ASP A 386 -24.88 19.20 19.83
C ASP A 386 -25.78 20.15 20.64
N ALA A 387 -27.08 19.85 20.68
CA ALA A 387 -28.08 20.63 21.42
C ALA A 387 -27.78 20.66 22.93
N SER A 388 -27.20 19.58 23.47
CA SER A 388 -26.68 19.50 24.85
C SER A 388 -25.53 18.47 24.93
N THR A 389 -24.92 18.32 26.10
CA THR A 389 -23.92 17.27 26.35
C THR A 389 -24.47 15.84 26.17
N ARG A 390 -25.80 15.68 26.25
CA ARG A 390 -26.49 14.40 26.12
C ARG A 390 -27.29 14.26 24.82
N LEU A 391 -27.53 15.32 24.07
CA LEU A 391 -28.36 15.28 22.87
C LEU A 391 -27.61 15.87 21.68
N SER A 392 -27.38 15.04 20.66
CA SER A 392 -26.92 15.51 19.36
C SER A 392 -27.93 15.23 18.26
N LEU A 393 -27.97 16.14 17.29
CA LEU A 393 -28.79 16.06 16.10
C LEU A 393 -27.86 16.05 14.89
N ALA A 394 -28.24 15.32 13.85
CA ALA A 394 -27.52 15.27 12.59
C ALA A 394 -28.50 15.30 11.42
N ALA A 395 -28.13 16.01 10.36
CA ALA A 395 -28.82 15.99 9.09
C ALA A 395 -27.80 15.70 7.99
N ASP A 396 -28.06 14.70 7.17
CA ASP A 396 -27.19 14.27 6.08
C ASP A 396 -27.95 14.32 4.76
N LEU A 397 -27.53 15.21 3.85
CA LEU A 397 -28.05 15.33 2.51
C LEU A 397 -27.03 14.84 1.50
N TYR A 398 -27.34 13.75 0.81
CA TYR A 398 -26.39 13.07 -0.06
C TYR A 398 -27.07 12.50 -1.30
N HIS A 399 -26.23 12.03 -2.23
CA HIS A 399 -26.64 11.44 -3.51
C HIS A 399 -27.22 12.48 -4.49
N PRO A 400 -26.38 13.24 -5.22
CA PRO A 400 -26.83 14.39 -6.02
C PRO A 400 -27.86 14.04 -7.10
N LYS A 401 -27.74 12.87 -7.73
CA LYS A 401 -28.70 12.37 -8.73
C LYS A 401 -30.02 11.89 -8.10
N PHE A 402 -29.98 11.34 -6.87
CA PHE A 402 -31.12 10.75 -6.18
C PHE A 402 -31.14 11.18 -4.71
N PRO A 403 -31.56 12.41 -4.44
CA PRO A 403 -31.59 12.97 -3.11
C PRO A 403 -32.02 12.04 -2.00
N ARG A 404 -31.18 11.96 -0.98
CA ARG A 404 -31.54 11.40 0.31
C ARG A 404 -31.24 12.42 1.38
N LEU A 405 -32.20 12.57 2.30
CA LEU A 405 -32.06 13.33 3.53
C LEU A 405 -32.29 12.37 4.67
N ASP A 406 -31.26 12.18 5.48
CA ASP A 406 -31.34 11.40 6.70
C ASP A 406 -31.28 12.37 7.88
N LEU A 407 -32.22 12.25 8.81
CA LEU A 407 -32.29 13.05 10.03
C LEU A 407 -32.11 12.12 11.22
N ARG A 408 -31.12 12.38 12.07
CA ARG A 408 -30.81 11.55 13.24
C ARG A 408 -30.73 12.39 14.51
N GLY A 409 -31.23 11.83 15.60
CA GLY A 409 -31.04 12.28 16.95
C GLY A 409 -30.35 11.21 17.77
N ARG A 410 -29.48 11.62 18.68
CA ARG A 410 -28.72 10.74 19.58
C ARG A 410 -28.84 11.24 21.00
N TYR A 411 -29.37 10.39 21.88
CA TYR A 411 -29.49 10.68 23.30
C TYR A 411 -28.55 9.80 24.13
N PHE A 412 -27.49 10.39 24.68
CA PHE A 412 -26.48 9.72 25.49
C PHE A 412 -26.90 9.69 26.96
N TYR A 413 -27.12 8.48 27.49
CA TYR A 413 -27.41 8.27 28.90
C TYR A 413 -26.14 7.99 29.72
N SER A 414 -25.03 7.68 29.05
CA SER A 414 -23.68 7.63 29.64
C SER A 414 -22.66 8.30 28.71
N ASN A 415 -21.39 8.37 29.11
CA ASN A 415 -20.35 8.94 28.26
C ASN A 415 -20.12 8.12 26.99
N ASP A 416 -20.36 6.81 27.06
CA ASP A 416 -19.98 5.86 26.01
C ASP A 416 -21.20 5.32 25.26
N PHE A 417 -22.40 5.41 25.83
CA PHE A 417 -23.61 4.80 25.25
C PHE A 417 -24.75 5.80 25.07
N GLY A 418 -25.43 5.69 23.93
CA GLY A 418 -26.62 6.48 23.60
C GLY A 418 -27.64 5.72 22.76
N LEU A 419 -28.87 6.21 22.82
CA LEU A 419 -29.97 5.80 21.96
C LEU A 419 -29.94 6.63 20.68
N VAL A 420 -30.15 5.99 19.55
CA VAL A 420 -30.29 6.65 18.25
C VAL A 420 -31.75 6.56 17.81
N PHE A 421 -32.26 7.66 17.28
CA PHE A 421 -33.59 7.72 16.69
C PHE A 421 -33.56 8.64 15.47
N GLY A 422 -34.46 8.46 14.52
CA GLY A 422 -34.45 9.32 13.35
C GLY A 422 -35.33 8.82 12.23
N VAL A 423 -35.15 9.46 11.07
CA VAL A 423 -35.81 9.10 9.83
C VAL A 423 -34.80 9.15 8.70
N ASP A 424 -34.58 8.02 8.05
CA ASP A 424 -33.78 7.95 6.83
C ASP A 424 -34.64 8.20 5.59
N GLY A 425 -34.05 8.78 4.55
CA GLY A 425 -34.69 8.91 3.24
C GLY A 425 -35.94 9.78 3.23
N VAL A 426 -35.99 10.82 4.09
CA VAL A 426 -37.14 11.72 4.31
C VAL A 426 -37.77 12.21 3.01
N LEU A 427 -36.95 12.49 1.99
CA LEU A 427 -37.41 13.07 0.72
C LEU A 427 -38.10 12.09 -0.24
N ARG A 428 -38.05 10.78 0.02
CA ARG A 428 -38.55 9.77 -0.95
C ARG A 428 -39.31 8.60 -0.32
N LYS A 429 -38.68 7.90 0.62
CA LYS A 429 -39.27 6.75 1.34
C LYS A 429 -38.83 6.87 2.79
N PRO A 430 -39.50 7.73 3.59
CA PRO A 430 -39.13 7.96 4.98
C PRO A 430 -39.21 6.65 5.76
N ARG A 431 -38.13 6.33 6.49
CA ARG A 431 -38.06 5.15 7.35
C ARG A 431 -37.65 5.59 8.74
N ALA A 432 -38.55 5.39 9.71
CA ALA A 432 -38.21 5.58 11.09
C ALA A 432 -37.16 4.55 11.52
N ILE A 433 -36.15 5.02 12.23
CA ILE A 433 -35.07 4.19 12.77
C ILE A 433 -34.96 4.40 14.26
N VAL A 434 -34.66 3.32 14.97
CA VAL A 434 -34.28 3.32 16.38
C VAL A 434 -33.08 2.40 16.56
N GLY A 435 -32.16 2.78 17.43
CA GLY A 435 -30.89 2.11 17.53
C GLY A 435 -30.10 2.44 18.79
N LEU A 436 -28.90 1.90 18.83
CA LEU A 436 -27.91 2.12 19.87
C LEU A 436 -26.63 2.64 19.25
N GLN A 437 -25.97 3.54 19.97
CA GLN A 437 -24.63 3.99 19.64
C GLN A 437 -23.71 3.75 20.83
N TRP A 438 -22.56 3.15 20.55
CA TRP A 438 -21.41 3.13 21.44
C TRP A 438 -20.32 4.07 20.90
N ARG A 439 -19.65 4.84 21.77
CA ARG A 439 -18.54 5.72 21.40
C ARG A 439 -17.37 5.63 22.38
N GLN A 440 -16.17 5.87 21.87
CA GLN A 440 -14.91 5.92 22.62
C GLN A 440 -14.04 7.11 22.19
#